data_AF-A0A9D7FZI8-F1
#
_entry.id   AF-A0A9D7FZI8-F1
#
_cell.length_a   1.000
_cell.length_b   1.000
_cell.length_c   1.000
_cell.angle_alpha   90.00
_cell.angle_beta   90.00
_cell.angle_gamma   90.00
#
_symmetry.space_group_name_H-M   'P 1'
#
loop_
_entity.id
_entity.type
_entity.pdbx_description
1 polymer ?
#
loop_
_entity_poly.entity_id
_entity_poly.type
_entity_poly.pdbx_seq_one_letter_code
_entity_poly.pdbx_strand_id
1 'polypeptide(L)'
;MPELCAIVAVDFSARVRCEQPGCGHAVYRRIHVVRDEGRLLVMGSTCFAKRYGSTDALGPARHGGGSDSGRQLTEAERQLLVHNTAALLSQFEQERLPTPLPIKSPVQPASSITNRSEATPREPTRAAIQPALHEPKPSPWSWMKPLTSMTYFHLRDGTGWMRVQHRDGNQMLVPWPLFDGWDEALPAHVGTPHATIEALVLPDLIGAVAYLREHGEWEKMSGLWREIIAEIARRRSE
;
A
#
# COMPACT_ATOMS: atom_id res chain seq x y z
N MET A 1 16.57 18.58 -19.78
CA MET A 1 15.33 17.83 -20.05
C MET A 1 14.86 17.26 -18.72
N PRO A 2 13.55 17.29 -18.41
CA PRO A 2 13.02 16.67 -17.19
C PRO A 2 13.13 15.14 -17.27
N GLU A 3 13.57 14.49 -16.19
CA GLU A 3 13.71 13.03 -16.09
C GLU A 3 13.05 12.51 -14.80
N LEU A 4 12.27 11.44 -14.89
CA LEU A 4 11.68 10.77 -13.72
C LEU A 4 12.69 9.79 -13.09
N CYS A 5 13.34 10.23 -12.01
CA CYS A 5 14.37 9.43 -11.33
C CYS A 5 13.77 8.29 -10.50
N ALA A 6 12.73 8.55 -9.71
CA ALA A 6 12.14 7.52 -8.85
C ALA A 6 10.64 7.72 -8.60
N ILE A 7 9.93 6.61 -8.33
CA ILE A 7 8.60 6.62 -7.70
C ILE A 7 8.71 5.91 -6.36
N VAL A 8 8.49 6.64 -5.27
CA VAL A 8 8.66 6.17 -3.89
C VAL A 8 7.38 6.36 -3.06
N ALA A 9 7.32 5.67 -1.93
CA ALA A 9 6.28 5.79 -0.92
C ALA A 9 6.92 5.84 0.47
N VAL A 10 6.26 6.48 1.42
CA VAL A 10 6.60 6.53 2.85
C VAL A 10 5.34 6.17 3.64
N ASP A 11 5.48 5.82 4.91
CA ASP A 11 4.30 5.57 5.75
C ASP A 11 3.45 6.83 5.92
N PHE A 12 2.13 6.66 6.08
CA PHE A 12 1.17 7.77 6.17
C PHE A 12 1.51 8.76 7.30
N SER A 13 1.90 8.23 8.47
CA SER A 13 2.38 9.02 9.62
C SER A 13 3.65 9.82 9.33
N ALA A 14 4.43 9.43 8.32
CA ALA A 14 5.71 10.01 7.95
C ALA A 14 5.64 10.90 6.68
N ARG A 15 4.43 11.17 6.16
CA ARG A 15 4.14 11.98 4.96
C ARG A 15 5.05 13.21 4.77
N VAL A 16 5.62 13.36 3.57
CA VAL A 16 6.53 14.46 3.18
C VAL A 16 5.77 15.55 2.44
N ARG A 17 6.32 16.77 2.27
CA ARG A 17 5.63 17.85 1.54
C ARG A 17 5.93 17.81 0.04
N CYS A 18 4.92 18.09 -0.76
CA CYS A 18 5.05 18.28 -2.21
C CYS A 18 5.73 19.63 -2.51
N GLU A 19 6.87 19.59 -3.20
CA GLU A 19 7.70 20.76 -3.52
C GLU A 19 7.29 21.50 -4.80
N GLN A 20 6.19 21.05 -5.45
CA GLN A 20 5.60 21.77 -6.58
C GLN A 20 5.19 23.19 -6.13
N PRO A 21 5.61 24.25 -6.84
CA PRO A 21 5.24 25.64 -6.50
C PRO A 21 3.72 25.79 -6.37
N GLY A 22 3.29 26.34 -5.23
CA GLY A 22 1.86 26.54 -4.91
C GLY A 22 1.10 25.31 -4.42
N CYS A 23 1.75 24.15 -4.22
CA CYS A 23 1.10 22.96 -3.64
C CYS A 23 1.34 22.82 -2.12
N GLY A 24 2.53 22.40 -1.68
CA GLY A 24 2.85 22.24 -0.25
C GLY A 24 2.08 21.14 0.51
N HIS A 25 1.16 20.42 -0.16
CA HIS A 25 0.36 19.33 0.42
C HIS A 25 1.24 18.17 0.89
N ALA A 26 0.76 17.41 1.88
CA ALA A 26 1.44 16.23 2.36
C ALA A 26 1.18 15.03 1.42
N VAL A 27 2.26 14.35 1.03
CA VAL A 27 2.25 13.19 0.13
C VAL A 27 3.01 12.03 0.77
N TYR A 28 2.48 10.82 0.63
CA TYR A 28 3.07 9.61 1.20
C TYR A 28 3.14 8.43 0.21
N ARG A 29 2.40 8.46 -0.90
CA ARG A 29 2.41 7.41 -1.93
C ARG A 29 2.58 8.00 -3.32
N ARG A 30 3.10 7.21 -4.26
CA ARG A 30 3.39 7.64 -5.64
C ARG A 30 4.12 9.00 -5.67
N ILE A 31 5.12 9.15 -4.83
CA ILE A 31 5.96 10.34 -4.75
C ILE A 31 6.95 10.26 -5.91
N HIS A 32 6.80 11.16 -6.87
CA HIS A 32 7.65 11.26 -8.06
C HIS A 32 8.84 12.15 -7.71
N VAL A 33 10.05 11.60 -7.82
CA VAL A 33 11.31 12.33 -7.73
C VAL A 33 11.75 12.65 -9.15
N VAL A 34 11.66 13.93 -9.52
CA VAL A 34 11.95 14.40 -10.88
C VAL A 34 13.22 15.24 -10.86
N ARG A 35 14.10 15.04 -11.84
CA ARG A 35 15.21 15.95 -12.12
C ARG A 35 14.77 16.94 -13.18
N ASP A 36 14.60 18.20 -12.81
CA ASP A 36 14.18 19.29 -13.69
C ASP A 36 15.18 20.46 -13.57
N GLU A 37 15.65 20.99 -14.70
CA GLU A 37 16.68 22.06 -14.76
C GLU A 37 17.92 21.86 -13.86
N GLY A 38 18.31 20.61 -13.60
CA GLY A 38 19.44 20.26 -12.72
C GLY A 38 19.13 20.25 -11.22
N ARG A 39 17.89 20.58 -10.83
CA ARG A 39 17.36 20.42 -9.47
C ARG A 39 16.59 19.11 -9.35
N LEU A 40 16.53 18.56 -8.14
CA LEU A 40 15.61 17.47 -7.80
C LEU A 40 14.35 18.09 -7.19
N LEU A 41 13.19 17.57 -7.57
CA LEU A 41 11.88 17.99 -7.08
C LEU A 41 11.10 16.77 -6.61
N VAL A 42 10.62 16.80 -5.37
CA VAL A 42 9.77 15.76 -4.76
C VAL A 42 8.31 16.18 -4.88
N MET A 43 7.50 15.45 -5.66
CA MET A 43 6.10 15.82 -5.91
C MET A 43 5.13 14.63 -5.92
N GLY A 44 3.87 14.89 -5.55
CA GLY A 44 2.80 13.87 -5.65
C GLY A 44 2.37 13.61 -7.10
N SER A 45 1.82 12.42 -7.36
CA SER A 45 1.38 11.99 -8.70
C SER A 45 0.40 12.96 -9.39
N THR A 46 -0.49 13.62 -8.65
CA THR A 46 -1.42 14.63 -9.19
C THR A 46 -0.71 15.91 -9.62
N CYS A 47 0.33 16.33 -8.90
CA CYS A 47 1.16 17.48 -9.27
C CYS A 47 2.07 17.16 -10.45
N PHE A 48 2.61 15.94 -10.49
CA PHE A 48 3.38 15.43 -11.61
C PHE A 48 2.55 15.45 -12.91
N ALA A 49 1.35 14.84 -12.89
CA ALA A 49 0.47 14.82 -14.06
C ALA A 49 0.02 16.23 -14.49
N LYS A 50 -0.24 17.15 -13.54
CA LYS A 50 -0.53 18.56 -13.85
C LYS A 50 0.66 19.32 -14.46
N ARG A 51 1.90 19.00 -14.08
CA ARG A 51 3.12 19.68 -14.57
C ARG A 51 3.57 19.17 -15.93
N TYR A 52 3.52 17.87 -16.16
CA TYR A 52 4.07 17.22 -17.35
C TYR A 52 3.00 16.66 -18.31
N GLY A 53 1.71 16.79 -17.97
CA GLY A 53 0.56 16.44 -18.83
C GLY A 53 -0.03 15.04 -18.59
N SER A 54 0.76 14.08 -18.10
CA SER A 54 0.28 12.75 -17.72
C SER A 54 1.17 12.09 -16.66
N THR A 55 0.73 10.96 -16.11
CA THR A 55 1.51 10.12 -15.18
C THR A 55 2.74 9.47 -15.80
N ASP A 56 2.77 9.37 -17.12
CA ASP A 56 3.79 8.62 -17.89
C ASP A 56 4.60 9.55 -18.80
N ALA A 57 4.41 10.86 -18.69
CA ALA A 57 4.94 11.89 -19.60
C ALA A 57 6.48 11.92 -19.70
N LEU A 58 7.19 11.46 -18.66
CA LEU A 58 8.65 11.38 -18.63
C LEU A 58 9.18 9.95 -18.81
N GLY A 59 8.33 9.01 -19.22
CA GLY A 59 8.66 7.59 -19.33
C GLY A 59 8.75 6.85 -17.99
N PRO A 60 9.22 5.59 -17.99
CA PRO A 60 9.29 4.77 -16.79
C PRO A 60 10.33 5.31 -15.80
N ALA A 61 9.98 5.37 -14.52
CA ALA A 61 10.89 5.77 -13.47
C ALA A 61 12.11 4.83 -13.38
N ARG A 62 13.33 5.37 -13.30
CA ARG A 62 14.56 4.57 -13.18
C ARG A 62 14.57 3.63 -11.97
N HIS A 63 13.88 4.03 -10.89
CA HIS A 63 13.76 3.28 -9.64
C HIS A 63 12.31 3.29 -9.11
N GLY A 64 11.85 2.18 -8.53
CA GLY A 64 10.57 2.09 -7.81
C GLY A 64 9.28 2.07 -8.65
N GLY A 65 9.34 2.27 -9.97
CA GLY A 65 8.16 2.30 -10.86
C GLY A 65 7.45 0.96 -11.12
N GLY A 66 7.86 -0.14 -10.48
CA GLY A 66 7.26 -1.47 -10.67
C GLY A 66 6.08 -1.80 -9.74
N SER A 67 5.71 -0.89 -8.83
CA SER A 67 4.61 -1.08 -7.86
C SER A 67 3.61 0.06 -7.95
N ASP A 68 2.32 -0.26 -7.89
CA ASP A 68 1.23 0.73 -8.01
C ASP A 68 1.29 1.84 -6.94
N SER A 69 1.96 1.62 -5.81
CA SER A 69 2.21 2.61 -4.75
C SER A 69 3.57 3.31 -4.82
N GLY A 70 4.55 2.77 -5.57
CA GLY A 70 5.98 3.12 -5.51
C GLY A 70 6.80 2.25 -4.55
N ARG A 71 8.14 2.39 -4.56
CA ARG A 71 9.03 1.73 -3.56
C ARG A 71 8.81 2.33 -2.18
N GLN A 72 8.41 1.53 -1.20
CA GLN A 72 8.30 1.97 0.18
C GLN A 72 9.69 2.21 0.80
N LEU A 73 9.85 3.38 1.42
CA LEU A 73 11.09 3.83 2.06
C LEU A 73 11.02 3.60 3.58
N THR A 74 12.16 3.23 4.15
CA THR A 74 12.40 3.31 5.60
C THR A 74 12.47 4.77 6.07
N GLU A 75 12.35 5.00 7.38
CA GLU A 75 12.49 6.33 7.98
C GLU A 75 13.86 6.99 7.67
N ALA A 76 14.93 6.19 7.56
CA ALA A 76 16.25 6.69 7.16
C ALA A 76 16.28 7.13 5.69
N GLU A 77 15.75 6.32 4.77
CA GLU A 77 15.61 6.68 3.35
C GLU A 77 14.68 7.89 3.16
N ARG A 78 13.64 8.05 4.00
CA ARG A 78 12.77 9.23 4.02
C ARG A 78 13.53 10.49 4.45
N GLN A 79 14.35 10.42 5.48
CA GLN A 79 15.18 11.57 5.88
C GLN A 79 16.14 11.98 4.76
N LEU A 80 16.68 11.01 4.01
CA LEU A 80 17.41 11.30 2.77
C LEU A 80 16.50 11.93 1.70
N LEU A 81 15.27 11.44 1.48
CA LEU A 81 14.33 12.03 0.51
C LEU A 81 14.11 13.54 0.77
N VAL A 82 13.98 13.93 2.05
CA VAL A 82 13.68 15.31 2.49
C VAL A 82 14.93 16.20 2.60
N HIS A 83 16.04 15.68 3.14
CA HIS A 83 17.23 16.49 3.43
C HIS A 83 18.33 16.38 2.37
N ASN A 84 18.40 15.29 1.61
CA ASN A 84 19.43 15.05 0.61
C ASN A 84 18.95 14.03 -0.46
N THR A 85 18.00 14.46 -1.30
CA THR A 85 17.39 13.63 -2.33
C THR A 85 18.42 13.04 -3.31
N ALA A 86 19.57 13.70 -3.49
CA ALA A 86 20.67 13.20 -4.31
C ALA A 86 21.33 11.96 -3.70
N ALA A 87 21.58 11.94 -2.39
CA ALA A 87 22.14 10.78 -1.70
C ALA A 87 21.21 9.56 -1.75
N LEU A 88 19.89 9.77 -1.65
CA LEU A 88 18.91 8.68 -1.81
C LEU A 88 18.99 8.04 -3.21
N LEU A 89 19.08 8.86 -4.26
CA LEU A 89 19.23 8.35 -5.63
C LEU A 89 20.56 7.60 -5.82
N SER A 90 21.67 8.09 -5.24
CA SER A 90 22.94 7.36 -5.27
C SER A 90 22.89 6.01 -4.54
N GLN A 91 22.14 5.90 -3.44
CA GLN A 91 21.90 4.61 -2.79
C GLN A 91 21.15 3.64 -3.71
N PHE A 92 20.12 4.10 -4.42
CA PHE A 92 19.38 3.26 -5.38
C PHE A 92 20.20 2.87 -6.62
N GLU A 93 21.18 3.68 -7.02
CA GLU A 93 22.15 3.32 -8.05
C GLU A 93 23.14 2.26 -7.56
N GLN A 94 23.62 2.38 -6.31
CA GLN A 94 24.51 1.38 -5.68
C GLN A 94 23.82 0.02 -5.47
N GLU A 95 22.56 0.00 -5.01
CA GLU A 95 21.76 -1.22 -4.87
C GLU A 95 21.45 -1.93 -6.21
N ARG A 96 21.60 -1.22 -7.34
CA ARG A 96 21.46 -1.78 -8.70
C ARG A 96 22.76 -2.33 -9.29
N LEU A 97 23.92 -2.06 -8.68
CA LEU A 97 25.16 -2.69 -9.10
C LEU A 97 25.15 -4.17 -8.66
N PRO A 98 25.46 -5.12 -9.56
CA PRO A 98 25.45 -6.53 -9.21
C PRO A 98 26.52 -6.82 -8.16
N THR A 99 26.10 -7.28 -6.98
CA THR A 99 27.01 -7.74 -5.93
C THR A 99 27.96 -8.80 -6.49
N PRO A 100 29.29 -8.61 -6.41
CA PRO A 100 30.24 -9.65 -6.78
C PRO A 100 29.99 -10.87 -5.89
N LEU A 101 29.59 -12.00 -6.48
CA LEU A 101 29.33 -13.23 -5.75
C LEU A 101 30.62 -13.68 -5.04
N PRO A 102 30.64 -13.87 -3.71
CA PRO A 102 31.81 -14.38 -3.03
C PRO A 102 32.07 -15.82 -3.47
N ILE A 103 33.27 -16.05 -4.01
CA ILE A 103 33.74 -17.35 -4.49
C ILE A 103 33.78 -18.32 -3.30
N LYS A 104 32.97 -19.38 -3.36
CA LYS A 104 33.00 -20.46 -2.36
C LYS A 104 34.22 -21.35 -2.61
N SER A 105 35.30 -21.12 -1.86
CA SER A 105 36.37 -22.12 -1.71
C SER A 105 35.99 -23.13 -0.60
N PRO A 106 36.13 -24.45 -0.85
CA PRO A 106 35.86 -25.48 0.15
C PRO A 106 37.09 -25.75 1.04
N VAL A 107 36.87 -26.38 2.20
CA VAL A 107 37.67 -27.47 2.83
C VAL A 107 37.18 -27.69 4.29
N GLN A 108 36.90 -28.95 4.63
CA GLN A 108 36.64 -29.48 6.00
C GLN A 108 37.96 -30.14 6.53
N PRO A 109 38.05 -30.89 7.67
CA PRO A 109 37.06 -31.29 8.69
C PRO A 109 37.55 -31.29 10.17
N ALA A 110 36.69 -31.80 11.08
CA ALA A 110 36.95 -32.31 12.45
C ALA A 110 37.45 -31.28 13.51
N SER A 111 37.02 -31.24 14.78
CA SER A 111 36.51 -32.24 15.75
C SER A 111 35.71 -31.52 16.88
N SER A 112 35.02 -32.11 17.86
CA SER A 112 34.42 -33.46 18.12
C SER A 112 33.63 -33.39 19.46
N ILE A 113 33.23 -34.54 20.04
CA ILE A 113 32.80 -34.76 21.44
C ILE A 113 31.35 -34.36 21.83
N THR A 114 30.45 -35.33 21.61
CA THR A 114 29.41 -35.86 22.52
C THR A 114 28.83 -34.99 23.66
N ASN A 115 27.50 -34.97 23.76
CA ASN A 115 26.88 -35.74 24.86
C ASN A 115 25.47 -36.27 24.54
N ARG A 116 25.10 -37.38 25.17
CA ARG A 116 23.83 -38.13 24.98
C ARG A 116 22.81 -37.74 26.06
N SER A 117 21.53 -37.62 25.70
CA SER A 117 20.40 -37.89 26.60
C SER A 117 19.15 -38.25 25.80
N GLU A 118 18.44 -39.29 26.25
CA GLU A 118 17.29 -39.90 25.56
C GLU A 118 15.96 -39.31 26.04
N ALA A 119 15.02 -39.06 25.13
CA ALA A 119 13.58 -39.02 25.42
C ALA A 119 12.71 -39.15 24.14
N THR A 120 12.16 -40.35 23.94
CA THR A 120 10.86 -40.65 23.31
C THR A 120 10.43 -39.88 22.03
N PRO A 121 10.52 -40.50 20.83
CA PRO A 121 9.82 -40.03 19.65
C PRO A 121 8.31 -40.25 19.77
N ARG A 122 7.52 -39.17 19.79
CA ARG A 122 6.10 -39.21 19.41
C ARG A 122 6.02 -38.94 17.91
N GLU A 123 5.41 -39.85 17.16
CA GLU A 123 5.07 -39.62 15.75
C GLU A 123 3.99 -38.52 15.64
N PRO A 124 4.22 -37.44 14.88
CA PRO A 124 3.14 -36.64 14.33
C PRO A 124 2.70 -37.28 13.01
N THR A 125 1.44 -37.71 12.96
CA THR A 125 0.78 -38.29 11.79
C THR A 125 1.04 -37.48 10.52
N ARG A 126 1.35 -38.18 9.43
CA ARG A 126 1.56 -37.68 8.06
C ARG A 126 0.31 -36.96 7.54
N ALA A 127 0.16 -35.68 7.87
CA ALA A 127 -0.84 -34.81 7.26
C ALA A 127 -0.50 -34.66 5.77
N ALA A 128 -1.46 -34.99 4.90
CA ALA A 128 -1.27 -34.93 3.46
C ALA A 128 -1.04 -33.49 3.01
N ILE A 129 0.09 -33.24 2.34
CA ILE A 129 0.34 -31.99 1.62
C ILE A 129 -0.63 -31.97 0.43
N GLN A 130 -1.76 -31.29 0.58
CA GLN A 130 -2.57 -30.92 -0.57
C GLN A 130 -1.81 -29.85 -1.36
N PRO A 131 -1.66 -29.99 -2.69
CA PRO A 131 -1.04 -28.94 -3.49
C PRO A 131 -1.90 -27.68 -3.43
N ALA A 132 -1.29 -26.55 -3.07
CA ALA A 132 -1.98 -25.27 -2.99
C ALA A 132 -2.47 -24.85 -4.38
N LEU A 133 -3.77 -25.08 -4.64
CA LEU A 133 -4.51 -24.36 -5.66
C LEU A 133 -4.27 -22.86 -5.40
N HIS A 134 -3.66 -22.18 -6.37
CA HIS A 134 -3.37 -20.76 -6.26
C HIS A 134 -4.68 -19.99 -6.39
N GLU A 135 -5.35 -19.74 -5.25
CA GLU A 135 -6.57 -18.95 -5.23
C GLU A 135 -6.29 -17.52 -5.72
N PRO A 136 -7.13 -16.97 -6.61
CA PRO A 136 -7.00 -15.58 -7.03
C PRO A 136 -7.21 -14.66 -5.83
N LYS A 137 -6.35 -13.64 -5.68
CA LYS A 137 -6.33 -12.73 -4.51
C LYS A 137 -7.75 -12.24 -4.16
N PRO A 138 -8.27 -12.51 -2.95
CA PRO A 138 -9.69 -12.32 -2.64
C PRO A 138 -10.12 -10.87 -2.42
N SER A 139 -9.18 -9.94 -2.24
CA SER A 139 -9.37 -8.49 -2.12
C SER A 139 -8.04 -7.76 -2.43
N PRO A 140 -8.03 -6.43 -2.67
CA PRO A 140 -6.80 -5.69 -2.98
C PRO A 140 -5.91 -5.45 -1.76
N TRP A 141 -6.45 -5.58 -0.54
CA TRP A 141 -5.77 -5.22 0.71
C TRP A 141 -5.13 -6.45 1.36
N SER A 142 -3.79 -6.52 1.35
CA SER A 142 -3.05 -7.61 2.01
C SER A 142 -3.30 -7.70 3.52
N TRP A 143 -3.58 -6.57 4.16
CA TRP A 143 -3.90 -6.44 5.59
C TRP A 143 -5.33 -6.85 5.96
N MET A 144 -6.22 -7.03 4.99
CA MET A 144 -7.59 -7.48 5.24
C MET A 144 -7.57 -8.94 5.72
N LYS A 145 -8.51 -9.28 6.61
CA LYS A 145 -8.72 -10.65 7.09
C LYS A 145 -9.34 -11.51 5.98
N PRO A 146 -8.70 -12.61 5.54
CA PRO A 146 -9.24 -13.49 4.50
C PRO A 146 -10.60 -14.08 4.89
N LEU A 147 -11.40 -14.44 3.88
CA LEU A 147 -12.72 -15.10 4.04
C LEU A 147 -13.72 -14.30 4.91
N THR A 148 -13.60 -12.98 4.95
CA THR A 148 -14.57 -12.09 5.62
C THR A 148 -15.46 -11.37 4.62
N SER A 149 -16.67 -10.98 5.06
CA SER A 149 -17.58 -10.22 4.20
C SER A 149 -17.10 -8.78 4.02
N MET A 150 -17.28 -8.28 2.80
CA MET A 150 -17.11 -6.89 2.42
C MET A 150 -18.49 -6.28 2.17
N THR A 151 -18.65 -4.98 2.45
CA THR A 151 -19.84 -4.23 2.02
C THR A 151 -19.40 -2.92 1.40
N TYR A 152 -19.77 -2.72 0.13
CA TYR A 152 -19.67 -1.42 -0.52
C TYR A 152 -20.92 -0.59 -0.25
N PHE A 153 -20.73 0.71 -0.05
CA PHE A 153 -21.75 1.73 0.06
C PHE A 153 -21.43 2.81 -0.97
N HIS A 154 -22.42 3.20 -1.76
CA HIS A 154 -22.39 4.44 -2.53
C HIS A 154 -23.22 5.48 -1.81
N LEU A 155 -22.63 6.64 -1.51
CA LEU A 155 -23.29 7.74 -0.83
C LEU A 155 -23.81 8.75 -1.85
N ARG A 156 -24.83 9.53 -1.45
CA ARG A 156 -25.51 10.50 -2.33
C ARG A 156 -24.64 11.70 -2.73
N ASP A 157 -23.49 11.88 -2.11
CA ASP A 157 -22.45 12.83 -2.51
C ASP A 157 -21.56 12.30 -3.67
N GLY A 158 -21.83 11.09 -4.15
CA GLY A 158 -21.04 10.40 -5.19
C GLY A 158 -19.80 9.67 -4.67
N THR A 159 -19.52 9.74 -3.36
CA THR A 159 -18.42 8.98 -2.76
C THR A 159 -18.77 7.50 -2.65
N GLY A 160 -17.73 6.67 -2.60
CA GLY A 160 -17.86 5.24 -2.41
C GLY A 160 -17.01 4.78 -1.24
N TRP A 161 -17.52 3.82 -0.48
CA TRP A 161 -16.88 3.35 0.75
C TRP A 161 -17.02 1.84 0.87
N MET A 162 -16.00 1.17 1.41
CA MET A 162 -16.01 -0.27 1.60
C MET A 162 -15.69 -0.64 3.04
N ARG A 163 -16.65 -1.27 3.71
CA ARG A 163 -16.49 -1.89 5.02
C ARG A 163 -15.79 -3.22 4.86
N VAL A 164 -14.67 -3.40 5.54
CA VAL A 164 -13.85 -4.63 5.57
C VAL A 164 -13.36 -4.91 6.99
N GLN A 165 -12.94 -6.15 7.29
CA GLN A 165 -12.30 -6.48 8.58
C GLN A 165 -10.78 -6.56 8.41
N HIS A 166 -10.02 -5.87 9.25
CA HIS A 166 -8.56 -6.00 9.34
C HIS A 166 -8.17 -7.27 10.11
N ARG A 167 -6.94 -7.77 9.93
CA ARG A 167 -6.47 -9.06 10.50
C ARG A 167 -6.49 -9.13 12.03
N ASP A 168 -6.36 -7.99 12.72
CA ASP A 168 -6.51 -7.87 14.18
C ASP A 168 -7.96 -7.98 14.68
N GLY A 169 -8.94 -7.98 13.78
CA GLY A 169 -10.37 -8.03 14.08
C GLY A 169 -11.09 -6.68 13.97
N ASN A 170 -10.37 -5.56 13.88
CA ASN A 170 -10.94 -4.22 13.77
C ASN A 170 -11.77 -4.05 12.48
N GLN A 171 -12.88 -3.33 12.58
CA GLN A 171 -13.70 -2.97 11.43
C GLN A 171 -13.17 -1.69 10.81
N MET A 172 -12.95 -1.72 9.50
CA MET A 172 -12.34 -0.65 8.73
C MET A 172 -13.29 -0.19 7.62
N LEU A 173 -13.28 1.10 7.32
CA LEU A 173 -13.99 1.69 6.19
C LEU A 173 -13.00 2.37 5.25
N VAL A 174 -12.88 1.86 4.03
CA VAL A 174 -11.91 2.31 3.01
C VAL A 174 -12.66 3.07 1.92
N PRO A 175 -12.27 4.30 1.54
CA PRO A 175 -12.87 4.97 0.40
C PRO A 175 -12.53 4.23 -0.91
N TRP A 176 -13.53 4.02 -1.75
CA TRP A 176 -13.39 3.29 -3.02
C TRP A 176 -14.21 3.92 -4.16
N PRO A 177 -13.57 4.50 -5.20
CA PRO A 177 -12.12 4.71 -5.34
C PRO A 177 -11.56 5.64 -4.25
N LEU A 178 -10.25 5.63 -4.01
CA LEU A 178 -9.66 6.61 -3.08
C LEU A 178 -9.77 8.03 -3.69
N PHE A 179 -10.23 8.99 -2.88
CA PHE A 179 -10.36 10.40 -3.22
C PHE A 179 -9.66 11.28 -2.17
N ASP A 180 -9.50 12.58 -2.46
CA ASP A 180 -8.83 13.54 -1.57
C ASP A 180 -9.78 14.02 -0.46
N GLY A 181 -9.27 14.25 0.76
CA GLY A 181 -10.08 14.61 1.93
C GLY A 181 -10.96 13.49 2.51
N TRP A 182 -10.74 12.23 2.12
CA TRP A 182 -11.50 11.09 2.65
C TRP A 182 -11.40 10.94 4.18
N ASP A 183 -10.28 11.38 4.78
CA ASP A 183 -10.03 11.32 6.21
C ASP A 183 -10.90 12.30 7.03
N GLU A 184 -11.52 13.28 6.36
CA GLU A 184 -12.45 14.26 6.95
C GLU A 184 -13.88 14.17 6.36
N ALA A 185 -14.08 13.36 5.30
CA ALA A 185 -15.34 13.27 4.55
C ALA A 185 -16.50 12.61 5.31
N LEU A 186 -16.22 11.90 6.40
CA LEU A 186 -17.23 11.32 7.28
C LEU A 186 -17.09 11.89 8.71
N PRO A 187 -18.20 12.07 9.45
CA PRO A 187 -18.14 12.54 10.83
C PRO A 187 -17.28 11.62 11.70
N ALA A 188 -16.53 12.20 12.64
CA ALA A 188 -15.62 11.45 13.52
C ALA A 188 -16.28 10.37 14.39
N HIS A 189 -17.62 10.40 14.55
CA HIS A 189 -18.38 9.35 15.23
C HIS A 189 -18.60 8.10 14.35
N VAL A 190 -18.54 8.24 13.02
CA VAL A 190 -18.60 7.12 12.07
C VAL A 190 -17.27 6.38 12.08
N GLY A 191 -16.15 7.12 12.04
CA GLY A 191 -14.83 6.53 12.19
C GLY A 191 -13.70 7.55 12.24
N THR A 192 -12.52 7.08 12.63
CA THR A 192 -11.30 7.91 12.76
C THR A 192 -10.18 7.38 11.88
N PRO A 193 -9.39 8.22 11.19
CA PRO A 193 -8.31 7.77 10.31
C PRO A 193 -7.31 6.84 11.00
N HIS A 194 -7.01 5.69 10.40
CA HIS A 194 -5.99 4.78 10.88
C HIS A 194 -4.59 5.33 10.61
N ALA A 195 -3.69 5.30 11.60
CA ALA A 195 -2.40 6.00 11.55
C ALA A 195 -1.45 5.56 10.42
N THR A 196 -1.66 4.38 9.85
CA THR A 196 -0.78 3.77 8.83
C THR A 196 -1.51 3.21 7.60
N ILE A 197 -2.85 3.25 7.56
CA ILE A 197 -3.66 2.63 6.50
C ILE A 197 -4.69 3.66 6.02
N GLU A 198 -4.96 3.66 4.72
CA GLU A 198 -5.99 4.47 4.04
C GLU A 198 -7.42 4.00 4.40
N ALA A 199 -7.75 3.98 5.68
CA ALA A 199 -9.04 3.53 6.20
C ALA A 199 -9.42 4.32 7.45
N LEU A 200 -10.72 4.51 7.66
CA LEU A 200 -11.27 4.89 8.96
C LEU A 200 -11.44 3.62 9.80
N VAL A 201 -10.96 3.64 11.04
CA VAL A 201 -11.33 2.66 12.07
C VAL A 201 -12.76 2.97 12.49
N LEU A 202 -13.63 1.95 12.50
CA LEU A 202 -15.03 2.08 12.94
C LEU A 202 -15.13 1.72 14.43
N PRO A 203 -15.30 2.70 15.36
CA PRO A 203 -15.44 2.43 16.79
C PRO A 203 -16.80 1.80 17.13
N ASP A 204 -17.85 2.18 16.40
CA ASP A 204 -19.17 1.54 16.43
C ASP A 204 -19.58 1.13 15.01
N LEU A 205 -19.55 -0.18 14.75
CA LEU A 205 -19.98 -0.74 13.47
C LEU A 205 -21.48 -0.50 13.21
N ILE A 206 -22.33 -0.52 14.23
CA ILE A 206 -23.79 -0.44 14.06
C ILE A 206 -24.17 0.99 13.70
N GLY A 207 -23.72 1.98 14.47
CA GLY A 207 -23.90 3.40 14.17
C GLY A 207 -23.30 3.79 12.82
N ALA A 208 -22.09 3.34 12.50
CA ALA A 208 -21.47 3.62 11.21
C ALA A 208 -22.27 3.03 10.03
N VAL A 209 -22.72 1.78 10.09
CA VAL A 209 -23.51 1.16 9.02
C VAL A 209 -24.90 1.80 8.93
N ALA A 210 -25.50 2.23 10.03
CA ALA A 210 -26.76 3.00 10.01
C ALA A 210 -26.58 4.34 9.29
N TYR A 211 -25.54 5.11 9.64
CA TYR A 211 -25.20 6.38 8.99
C TYR A 211 -24.97 6.20 7.48
N LEU A 212 -24.17 5.21 7.08
CA LEU A 212 -23.85 4.93 5.68
C LEU A 212 -25.06 4.50 4.85
N ARG A 213 -26.08 3.89 5.48
CA ARG A 213 -27.35 3.53 4.82
C ARG A 213 -28.29 4.72 4.71
N GLU A 214 -28.35 5.57 5.73
CA GLU A 214 -29.17 6.78 5.73
C GLU A 214 -28.70 7.79 4.66
N HIS A 215 -27.39 7.98 4.55
CA HIS A 215 -26.72 8.84 3.57
C HIS A 215 -26.41 8.12 2.25
N GLY A 216 -26.73 6.83 2.19
CA GLY A 216 -26.54 5.96 1.04
C GLY A 216 -27.56 6.21 -0.07
N GLU A 217 -27.12 5.88 -1.29
CA GLU A 217 -28.00 5.61 -2.43
C GLU A 217 -28.20 4.09 -2.59
N TRP A 218 -27.11 3.30 -2.54
CA TRP A 218 -27.17 1.85 -2.63
C TRP A 218 -25.99 1.16 -1.91
N GLU A 219 -26.17 -0.10 -1.55
CA GLU A 219 -25.13 -0.95 -0.96
C GLU A 219 -25.01 -2.30 -1.67
N LYS A 220 -23.84 -2.94 -1.57
CA LYS A 220 -23.59 -4.30 -2.02
C LYS A 220 -22.70 -5.04 -1.03
N MET A 221 -23.27 -6.04 -0.36
CA MET A 221 -22.52 -6.99 0.47
C MET A 221 -22.14 -8.23 -0.35
N SER A 222 -20.90 -8.72 -0.19
CA SER A 222 -20.44 -10.03 -0.68
C SER A 222 -19.18 -10.48 0.06
N GLY A 223 -18.92 -11.79 0.08
CA GLY A 223 -17.62 -12.35 0.47
C GLY A 223 -16.57 -12.29 -0.66
N LEU A 224 -16.96 -11.87 -1.86
CA LEU A 224 -16.13 -11.92 -3.07
C LEU A 224 -15.96 -10.53 -3.69
N TRP A 225 -14.72 -10.02 -3.68
CA TRP A 225 -14.36 -8.70 -4.22
C TRP A 225 -14.84 -8.48 -5.67
N ARG A 226 -14.70 -9.51 -6.52
CA ARG A 226 -15.11 -9.46 -7.93
C ARG A 226 -16.60 -9.14 -8.12
N GLU A 227 -17.47 -9.56 -7.21
CA GLU A 227 -18.91 -9.31 -7.31
C GLU A 227 -19.27 -7.87 -6.95
N ILE A 228 -18.53 -7.28 -6.01
CA ILE A 228 -18.67 -5.87 -5.65
C ILE A 228 -18.20 -4.99 -6.81
N ILE A 229 -17.03 -5.28 -7.39
CA ILE A 229 -16.52 -4.51 -8.53
C ILE A 229 -17.40 -4.66 -9.78
N ALA A 230 -17.93 -5.85 -10.05
CA ALA A 230 -18.89 -6.05 -11.14
C ALA A 230 -20.16 -5.22 -10.96
N GLU A 231 -20.72 -5.16 -9.74
CA GLU A 231 -21.91 -4.35 -9.44
C GLU A 231 -21.63 -2.83 -9.54
N ILE A 232 -20.47 -2.37 -9.08
CA ILE A 232 -20.03 -0.97 -9.26
C ILE A 232 -19.89 -0.62 -10.75
N ALA A 233 -19.28 -1.50 -11.55
CA ALA A 233 -19.11 -1.28 -12.98
C ALA A 233 -20.45 -1.29 -13.73
N ARG A 234 -21.38 -2.19 -13.35
CA ARG A 234 -22.75 -2.24 -13.89
C ARG A 234 -23.47 -0.92 -13.69
N ARG A 235 -23.54 -0.43 -12.44
CA ARG A 235 -24.24 0.81 -12.07
C ARG A 235 -23.61 2.10 -12.59
N ARG A 236 -22.33 2.08 -12.96
CA ARG A 236 -21.65 3.21 -13.64
C ARG A 236 -21.91 3.26 -15.15
N SER A 237 -22.59 2.26 -15.69
CA SER A 237 -22.92 2.13 -17.12
C SER A 237 -24.42 2.33 -17.39
N GLU A 238 -25.19 2.70 -16.36
CA GLU A 238 -26.63 2.97 -16.36
C GLU A 238 -26.88 4.49 -16.26
#